data_AF-A0A954SH70-F1
#
_entry.id   AF-A0A954SH70-F1
#
_cell.length_a   1.000
_cell.length_b   1.000
_cell.length_c   1.000
_cell.angle_alpha   90.00
_cell.angle_beta   90.00
_cell.angle_gamma   90.00
#
_symmetry.space_group_name_H-M   'P 1'
#
loop_
_entity.id
_entity.type
_entity.pdbx_description
1 polymer ?
#
loop_
_entity_poly.entity_id
_entity_poly.type
_entity_poly.pdbx_seq_one_letter_code
_entity_poly.pdbx_strand_id
1 'polypeptide(L)'
;MDHDEELIRNYIRVEGDGGNLVIFAGAVEWEGPYTPSRKWKKATSLPADSNKAEIDQAIRQVLSDTRFFRVCSECHQRNVLGHMVSDFCHSCGERNHGIVF
;
A
#
# COMPACT_ATOMS: atom_id res chain seq x y z
N MET A 1 -13.55 9.15 -7.48
CA MET A 1 -12.75 8.92 -6.25
C MET A 1 -11.50 8.22 -6.70
N ASP A 2 -10.35 8.82 -6.40
CA ASP A 2 -9.06 8.31 -6.81
C ASP A 2 -8.70 7.12 -5.91
N HIS A 3 -8.47 5.94 -6.47
CA HIS A 3 -8.25 4.71 -5.69
C HIS A 3 -6.97 4.79 -4.85
N ASP A 4 -6.00 5.61 -5.27
CA ASP A 4 -4.79 5.84 -4.49
C ASP A 4 -5.08 6.59 -3.18
N GLU A 5 -6.08 7.48 -3.14
CA GLU A 5 -6.46 8.18 -1.90
C GLU A 5 -6.95 7.19 -0.83
N GLU A 6 -7.68 6.15 -1.23
CA GLU A 6 -8.12 5.10 -0.32
C GLU A 6 -6.95 4.27 0.20
N LEU A 7 -5.97 3.97 -0.65
CA LEU A 7 -4.75 3.28 -0.25
C LEU A 7 -3.92 4.11 0.72
N ILE A 8 -3.74 5.41 0.44
CA ILE A 8 -3.02 6.32 1.33
C ILE A 8 -3.70 6.34 2.70
N ARG A 9 -5.03 6.47 2.73
CA ARG A 9 -5.78 6.56 3.99
C ARG A 9 -5.75 5.27 4.82
N ASN A 10 -5.79 4.10 4.18
CA ASN A 10 -5.94 2.82 4.88
C ASN A 10 -4.61 2.08 5.11
N TYR A 11 -3.60 2.34 4.27
CA TYR A 11 -2.33 1.59 4.22
C TYR A 11 -1.10 2.47 4.28
N ILE A 12 -1.23 3.79 4.42
CA ILE A 12 -0.09 4.68 4.68
C ILE A 12 -0.33 5.43 5.99
N ARG A 13 0.71 5.51 6.82
CA ARG A 13 0.68 6.24 8.08
C ARG A 13 1.96 7.06 8.22
N VAL A 14 1.84 8.30 8.67
CA VAL A 14 2.98 9.18 8.92
C VAL A 14 3.04 9.42 10.42
N GLU A 15 4.19 9.16 11.04
CA GLU A 15 4.43 9.41 12.46
C GLU A 15 5.71 10.23 12.65
N GLY A 16 5.70 11.15 13.60
CA GLY A 16 6.90 11.89 13.98
C GLY A 16 7.76 11.10 14.97
N ASP A 17 9.03 10.90 14.66
CA ASP A 17 10.01 10.20 15.49
C ASP A 17 11.25 11.10 15.69
N GLY A 18 11.36 11.70 16.88
CA GLY A 18 12.59 12.37 17.33
C GLY A 18 13.15 13.50 16.43
N GLY A 19 12.32 14.16 15.62
CA GLY A 19 12.76 15.18 14.66
C GLY A 19 12.79 14.72 13.20
N ASN A 20 12.28 13.52 12.90
CA ASN A 20 12.02 13.04 11.56
C ASN A 20 10.54 12.61 11.41
N LEU A 21 10.01 12.65 10.19
CA LEU A 21 8.72 12.08 9.82
C LEU A 21 8.95 10.71 9.21
N VAL A 22 8.47 9.66 9.86
CA VAL A 22 8.57 8.28 9.36
C VAL A 22 7.26 7.91 8.69
N ILE A 23 7.35 7.45 7.44
CA ILE A 23 6.21 6.97 6.66
C ILE A 23 6.21 5.44 6.70
N PHE A 24 5.12 4.89 7.24
CA PHE A 24 4.86 3.47 7.33
C PHE A 24 3.88 3.05 6.23
N ALA A 25 4.17 1.92 5.60
CA ALA A 25 3.27 1.24 4.68
C ALA A 25 2.72 -0.03 5.35
N GLY A 26 1.42 -0.27 5.20
CA GLY A 26 0.76 -1.48 5.65
C GLY A 26 1.01 -2.62 4.67
N ALA A 27 1.89 -3.54 5.03
CA ALA A 27 2.06 -4.80 4.31
C ALA A 27 0.99 -5.80 4.78
N VAL A 28 0.23 -6.35 3.85
CA VAL A 28 -0.68 -7.48 4.14
C VAL A 28 0.09 -8.76 3.84
N GLU A 29 0.46 -9.47 4.89
CA GLU A 29 1.17 -10.76 4.82
C GLU A 29 0.22 -11.87 5.24
N TRP A 30 0.19 -12.98 4.51
CA TRP A 30 -0.68 -14.12 4.83
C TRP A 30 0.14 -15.16 5.61
N GLU A 31 -0.06 -15.26 6.92
CA GLU A 31 0.61 -16.28 7.77
C GLU A 31 -0.09 -17.65 7.66
N GLY A 32 -1.19 -17.73 6.90
CA GLY A 32 -1.92 -18.93 6.53
C GLY A 32 -3.03 -18.59 5.52
N PRO A 33 -3.74 -19.58 4.97
CA PRO A 33 -4.72 -19.38 3.90
C PRO A 33 -5.91 -18.49 4.28
N TYR A 34 -6.20 -18.33 5.58
CA TYR A 34 -7.33 -17.54 6.09
C TYR A 34 -6.91 -16.50 7.13
N THR A 35 -5.62 -16.16 7.22
CA THR A 35 -5.12 -15.25 8.27
C THR A 35 -4.24 -14.17 7.66
N PRO A 36 -4.86 -13.10 7.12
CA PRO A 36 -4.13 -11.92 6.70
C PRO A 36 -3.65 -11.15 7.94
N SER A 37 -2.34 -11.08 8.12
CA SER A 37 -1.67 -10.27 9.13
C SER A 37 -1.21 -8.95 8.50
N ARG A 38 -1.81 -7.84 8.94
CA ARG A 38 -1.35 -6.50 8.54
C ARG A 38 -0.16 -6.10 9.41
N LYS A 39 1.02 -5.94 8.81
CA LYS A 39 2.23 -5.46 9.47
C LYS A 39 2.62 -4.10 8.92
N TRP A 40 2.72 -3.10 9.80
CA TRP A 40 3.25 -1.78 9.44
C TRP A 40 4.76 -1.86 9.30
N LYS A 41 5.28 -1.61 8.10
CA LYS A 41 6.72 -1.59 7.83
C LYS A 41 7.13 -0.16 7.52
N LYS A 42 8.27 0.27 8.05
CA LYS A 42 8.87 1.57 7.72
C LYS A 42 9.21 1.55 6.23
N ALA A 43 8.54 2.40 5.45
CA ALA A 43 8.76 2.48 4.02
C ALA A 43 9.83 3.52 3.70
N THR A 44 9.72 4.71 4.32
CA THR A 44 10.71 5.79 4.20
C THR A 44 10.67 6.72 5.42
N SER A 45 11.65 7.61 5.52
CA SER A 45 11.72 8.66 6.54
C SER A 45 12.16 9.97 5.91
N LEU A 46 11.56 11.07 6.35
CA LEU A 46 11.83 12.44 5.95
C LEU A 46 12.29 13.26 7.17
N PRO A 47 13.00 14.37 6.96
CA PRO A 47 13.21 15.38 8.00
C PRO A 47 11.88 15.93 8.56
N ALA A 48 11.85 16.36 9.83
CA ALA A 48 10.63 16.97 10.39
C ALA A 48 10.33 18.38 9.84
N ASP A 49 11.29 19.04 9.21
CA ASP A 49 11.05 20.32 8.54
C ASP A 49 10.46 20.15 7.12
N SER A 50 10.33 18.92 6.64
CA SER A 50 9.77 18.64 5.32
C SER A 50 8.40 19.26 5.17
N ASN A 51 8.23 19.98 4.07
CA ASN A 51 6.98 20.65 3.76
C ASN A 51 5.93 19.65 3.25
N LYS A 52 4.68 20.11 3.13
CA LYS A 52 3.58 19.26 2.67
C LYS A 52 3.85 18.61 1.30
N ALA A 53 4.48 19.31 0.37
CA ALA A 53 4.75 18.77 -0.97
C ALA A 53 5.79 17.64 -0.93
N GLU A 54 6.80 17.75 -0.07
CA GLU A 54 7.79 16.69 0.15
C GLU A 54 7.16 15.45 0.79
N ILE A 55 6.26 15.65 1.76
CA ILE A 55 5.50 14.56 2.39
C ILE A 55 4.61 13.87 1.35
N ASP A 56 3.84 14.63 0.57
CA ASP A 56 3.00 14.11 -0.52
C ASP A 56 3.84 13.34 -1.56
N GLN A 57 5.01 13.85 -1.93
CA GLN A 57 5.92 13.17 -2.86
C GLN A 57 6.42 11.84 -2.28
N ALA A 58 6.82 11.82 -1.01
CA ALA A 58 7.29 10.61 -0.37
C ALA A 58 6.16 9.57 -0.23
N ILE A 59 4.92 10.00 0.06
CA ILE A 59 3.74 9.13 0.05
C ILE A 59 3.54 8.50 -1.35
N ARG A 60 3.64 9.29 -2.42
CA ARG A 60 3.54 8.79 -3.81
C ARG A 60 4.66 7.83 -4.19
N GLN A 61 5.87 8.06 -3.69
CA GLN A 61 6.99 7.13 -3.86
C GLN A 61 6.70 5.80 -3.15
N VAL A 62 6.14 5.84 -1.94
CA VAL A 62 5.73 4.65 -1.20
C VAL A 62 4.63 3.89 -1.93
N LEU A 63 3.65 4.57 -2.54
CA LEU A 63 2.65 3.92 -3.40
C LEU A 63 3.28 3.22 -4.63
N SER A 64 4.41 3.71 -5.11
CA SER A 64 5.12 3.10 -6.24
C SER A 64 6.05 1.97 -5.82
N ASP A 65 6.15 1.69 -4.52
CA ASP A 65 7.01 0.64 -3.97
C ASP A 65 6.36 -0.74 -4.14
N THR A 66 6.96 -1.56 -5.01
CA THR A 66 6.48 -2.91 -5.33
C THR A 66 6.52 -3.89 -4.17
N ARG A 67 7.20 -3.55 -3.06
CA ARG A 67 7.19 -4.34 -1.82
C ARG A 67 5.85 -4.25 -1.09
N PHE A 68 5.07 -3.20 -1.32
CA PHE A 68 3.81 -2.92 -0.62
C PHE A 68 2.62 -2.86 -1.56
N PHE A 69 2.79 -2.29 -2.76
CA PHE A 69 1.71 -2.06 -3.71
C PHE A 69 2.10 -2.52 -5.11
N ARG A 70 1.13 -3.06 -5.86
CA ARG A 70 1.30 -3.41 -7.28
C ARG A 70 0.09 -2.98 -8.08
N VAL A 71 0.27 -2.78 -9.38
CA VAL A 71 -0.84 -2.45 -10.29
C VAL A 71 -1.40 -3.73 -10.87
N CYS A 72 -2.72 -3.88 -10.81
CA CYS A 72 -3.44 -4.98 -11.44
C CYS A 72 -3.33 -4.89 -12.96
N SER A 73 -2.95 -5.98 -13.64
CA SER A 73 -2.84 -6.06 -15.09
C SER A 73 -4.19 -5.91 -15.82
N GLU A 74 -5.32 -6.08 -15.13
CA GLU A 74 -6.65 -6.06 -15.72
C GLU A 74 -7.38 -4.73 -15.51
N CYS A 75 -7.54 -4.30 -14.25
CA CYS A 75 -8.23 -3.05 -13.94
C CYS A 75 -7.29 -1.84 -13.93
N HIS A 76 -5.97 -2.05 -14.03
CA HIS A 76 -4.94 -1.00 -13.96
C HIS A 76 -4.97 -0.17 -12.68
N GLN A 77 -5.64 -0.66 -11.62
CA GLN A 77 -5.66 -0.03 -10.32
C GLN A 77 -4.53 -0.57 -9.44
N ARG A 78 -3.90 0.33 -8.69
CA ARG A 78 -2.94 -0.04 -7.67
C ARG A 78 -3.64 -0.77 -6.53
N ASN A 79 -3.05 -1.82 -6.01
CA ASN A 79 -3.59 -2.61 -4.90
C ASN A 79 -2.45 -2.94 -3.94
N VAL A 80 -2.79 -3.19 -2.68
CA VAL A 80 -1.82 -3.75 -1.73
C VAL A 80 -1.40 -5.14 -2.20
N LEU A 81 -0.13 -5.46 -2.01
CA LEU A 81 0.46 -6.71 -2.49
C LEU A 81 -0.30 -7.95 -1.99
N GLY A 82 -0.78 -7.93 -0.75
CA GLY A 82 -1.56 -9.04 -0.19
C GLY A 82 -2.99 -9.17 -0.73
N HIS A 83 -3.47 -8.23 -1.55
CA HIS A 83 -4.74 -8.34 -2.30
C HIS A 83 -4.49 -8.60 -3.80
N MET A 84 -3.27 -8.97 -4.17
CA MET A 84 -2.91 -9.35 -5.53
C MET A 84 -2.75 -10.87 -5.61
N VAL A 85 -3.36 -11.47 -6.63
CA VAL A 85 -3.09 -12.84 -7.07
C VAL A 85 -2.26 -12.78 -8.34
N SER A 86 -1.01 -13.24 -8.25
CA SER A 86 -0.04 -13.14 -9.36
C SER A 86 0.13 -11.68 -9.82
N ASP A 87 -0.57 -11.27 -10.87
CA ASP A 87 -0.50 -9.98 -11.54
C ASP A 87 -1.85 -9.24 -11.59
N PHE A 88 -2.93 -9.84 -11.08
CA PHE A 88 -4.26 -9.22 -10.98
C PHE A 88 -4.72 -9.10 -9.52
N CYS A 89 -5.71 -8.25 -9.23
CA CYS A 89 -6.21 -8.05 -7.86
C CYS A 89 -7.32 -9.05 -7.49
N HIS A 90 -7.59 -9.22 -6.19
CA HIS A 90 -8.66 -10.11 -5.69
C HIS A 90 -10.01 -9.80 -6.36
N SER A 91 -10.40 -8.53 -6.49
CA SER A 91 -11.65 -8.16 -7.14
C SER A 91 -11.73 -8.57 -8.62
N CYS A 92 -10.60 -8.56 -9.33
CA CYS A 92 -10.50 -9.10 -10.69
C CYS A 92 -10.53 -10.63 -10.70
N GLY A 93 -9.88 -11.27 -9.71
CA GLY A 93 -9.97 -12.71 -9.49
C GLY A 93 -11.42 -13.20 -9.29
N GLU A 94 -12.19 -12.50 -8.47
CA GLU A 94 -13.62 -12.80 -8.26
C GLU A 94 -14.42 -12.57 -9.53
N ARG A 95 -14.24 -11.43 -10.19
CA ARG A 95 -15.08 -11.00 -11.31
C ARG A 95 -14.81 -11.75 -12.61
N ASN A 96 -13.53 -11.99 -12.92
CA ASN A 96 -13.09 -12.48 -14.23
C ASN A 96 -12.65 -13.94 -14.20
N HIS A 97 -12.24 -14.45 -13.03
CA HIS A 97 -11.69 -15.81 -12.88
C HIS A 97 -12.49 -16.71 -11.92
N GLY A 98 -13.52 -16.19 -11.26
CA GLY A 98 -14.36 -16.95 -10.32
C GLY A 98 -13.64 -17.41 -9.04
N ILE A 99 -12.56 -16.74 -8.65
CA ILE A 99 -11.80 -17.04 -7.42
C ILE A 99 -12.48 -16.38 -6.22
N VAL A 100 -12.60 -17.05 -5.09
CA VAL A 100 -13.19 -16.51 -3.85
C VAL A 100 -12.09 -16.31 -2.80
N PHE A 101 -12.07 -15.14 -2.14
CA PHE A 101 -11.04 -14.73 -1.16
C PHE A 101 -11.62 -14.50 0.24
#